data_AF-A0A7W7DGW4-F1
#
_entry.id   AF-A0A7W7DGW4-F1
#
_cell.length_a   1.000
_cell.length_b   1.000
_cell.length_c   1.000
_cell.angle_alpha   90.00
_cell.angle_beta   90.00
_cell.angle_gamma   90.00
#
_symmetry.space_group_name_H-M   'P 1'
#
loop_
_entity.id
_entity.type
_entity.pdbx_description
1 polymer ?
#
loop_
_entity_poly.entity_id
_entity_poly.type
_entity_poly.pdbx_seq_one_letter_code
_entity_poly.pdbx_strand_id
1 'polypeptide(L)'
;MRPWRTRVAENTWLVTQHEAAYRDMSPRQVAEQAFRRADGCMMSAKKDGIVHIGGFLGLRDRSPGRAVRAAAHRHGRLSHLQAPLSQQHPTNWSGSRSPAERTASAT
;
A
#
# COMPACT_ATOMS: atom_id res chain seq x y z
N MET A 1 11.70 13.77 -1.40
CA MET A 1 11.40 12.49 -2.08
C MET A 1 9.98 12.09 -1.74
N ARG A 2 9.10 12.04 -2.73
CA ARG A 2 7.76 11.46 -2.68
C ARG A 2 7.87 10.00 -3.14
N PRO A 3 8.01 9.03 -2.22
CA PRO A 3 8.09 7.63 -2.58
C PRO A 3 6.70 7.10 -2.91
N TRP A 4 6.58 6.34 -3.98
CA TRP A 4 5.39 5.52 -4.20
C TRP A 4 5.51 4.19 -3.42
N ARG A 5 4.40 3.72 -2.84
CA ARG A 5 4.36 2.55 -1.93
C ARG A 5 4.15 1.24 -2.69
N THR A 6 4.50 0.14 -2.03
CA THR A 6 4.21 -1.26 -2.45
C THR A 6 2.69 -1.56 -2.43
N ARG A 7 2.24 -2.58 -3.18
CA ARG A 7 0.84 -2.85 -3.57
C ARG A 7 0.33 -1.93 -4.70
N VAL A 8 1.19 -1.61 -5.66
CA VAL A 8 0.81 -0.76 -6.80
C VAL A 8 -0.30 -1.39 -7.64
N ALA A 9 -0.23 -2.70 -7.89
CA ALA A 9 -1.24 -3.38 -8.71
C ALA A 9 -2.63 -3.30 -8.05
N GLU A 10 -2.71 -3.63 -6.76
CA GLU A 10 -3.95 -3.55 -5.99
C GLU A 10 -4.47 -2.11 -5.88
N ASN A 11 -3.61 -1.16 -5.51
CA ASN A 11 -4.03 0.23 -5.32
C ASN A 11 -4.54 0.86 -6.63
N THR A 12 -3.90 0.56 -7.75
CA THR A 12 -4.31 1.10 -9.05
C THR A 12 -5.59 0.46 -9.54
N TRP A 13 -5.80 -0.83 -9.26
CA TRP A 13 -7.08 -1.49 -9.48
C TRP A 13 -8.18 -0.84 -8.64
N LEU A 14 -7.98 -0.66 -7.34
CA LEU A 14 -8.97 -0.02 -6.45
C LEU A 14 -9.33 1.40 -6.93
N VAL A 15 -8.34 2.20 -7.35
CA VAL A 15 -8.59 3.53 -7.92
C VAL A 15 -9.47 3.43 -9.18
N THR A 16 -9.18 2.51 -10.10
CA THR A 16 -10.04 2.33 -11.29
C THR A 16 -11.47 1.90 -10.96
N GLN A 17 -11.67 1.16 -9.85
CA GLN A 17 -12.99 0.69 -9.44
C GLN A 17 -13.82 1.77 -8.71
N HIS A 18 -13.17 2.59 -7.89
CA HIS A 18 -13.85 3.46 -6.93
C HIS A 18 -13.82 4.95 -7.29
N GLU A 19 -12.89 5.38 -8.14
CA GLU A 19 -12.76 6.80 -8.52
C GLU A 19 -13.35 7.04 -9.91
N ALA A 20 -14.43 7.82 -9.98
CA ALA A 20 -15.13 8.09 -11.24
C ALA A 20 -14.21 8.67 -12.33
N ALA A 21 -13.23 9.48 -11.94
CA ALA A 21 -12.26 10.10 -12.85
C ALA A 21 -11.32 9.10 -13.54
N TYR A 22 -11.24 7.85 -13.08
CA TYR A 22 -10.33 6.82 -13.59
C TYR A 22 -11.04 5.57 -14.10
N ARG A 23 -12.38 5.57 -14.16
CA ARG A 23 -13.21 4.42 -14.58
C ARG A 23 -12.85 3.89 -15.97
N ASP A 24 -12.56 4.79 -16.90
CA ASP A 24 -12.26 4.44 -18.31
C ASP A 24 -10.78 4.15 -18.53
N MET A 25 -9.98 4.17 -17.47
CA MET A 25 -8.55 3.88 -17.52
C MET A 25 -8.25 2.47 -17.05
N SER A 26 -7.28 1.83 -17.70
CA SER A 26 -6.71 0.59 -17.18
C SER A 26 -5.87 0.85 -15.92
N PRO A 27 -5.77 -0.11 -14.98
CA PRO A 27 -4.89 0.01 -13.81
C PRO A 27 -3.45 0.36 -14.17
N ARG A 28 -2.95 -0.14 -15.31
CA ARG A 28 -1.64 0.21 -15.85
C ARG A 28 -1.50 1.70 -16.15
N GLN A 29 -2.48 2.31 -16.82
CA GLN A 29 -2.44 3.75 -17.13
C GLN A 29 -2.47 4.59 -15.86
N VAL A 30 -3.26 4.18 -14.86
CA VAL A 30 -3.30 4.82 -13.53
C VAL A 30 -1.94 4.70 -12.84
N ALA A 31 -1.32 3.51 -12.86
CA ALA A 31 0.02 3.27 -12.32
C ALA A 31 1.06 4.19 -12.98
N GLU A 32 1.04 4.29 -14.31
CA GLU A 32 1.97 5.15 -15.06
C GLU A 32 1.80 6.64 -14.70
N GLN A 33 0.56 7.12 -14.53
CA GLN A 33 0.30 8.49 -14.08
C GLN A 33 0.81 8.73 -12.65
N ALA A 34 0.59 7.77 -11.75
CA ALA A 34 1.11 7.81 -10.39
C ALA A 34 2.65 7.85 -10.37
N PHE A 35 3.31 6.95 -11.09
CA PHE A 35 4.78 6.90 -11.16
C PHE A 35 5.39 8.12 -11.82
N ARG A 36 4.71 8.76 -12.79
CA ARG A 36 5.14 10.04 -13.37
C ARG A 36 5.30 11.15 -12.32
N ARG A 37 4.54 11.10 -11.23
CA ARG A 37 4.59 12.09 -10.12
C ARG A 37 5.50 11.67 -8.97
N ALA A 38 6.08 10.47 -9.02
CA ALA A 38 6.96 9.95 -7.97
C ALA A 38 8.44 10.24 -8.28
N ASP A 39 9.21 10.50 -7.21
CA ASP A 39 10.68 10.65 -7.27
C ASP A 39 11.40 9.28 -7.31
N GLY A 40 10.67 8.23 -6.95
CA GLY A 40 11.14 6.86 -6.93
C GLY A 40 10.12 5.94 -6.26
N CYS A 41 10.43 4.65 -6.22
CA CYS A 41 9.57 3.63 -5.63
C CYS A 41 10.38 2.54 -4.94
N MET A 42 9.78 1.95 -3.91
CA MET A 42 10.26 0.70 -3.33
C MET A 42 9.19 -0.35 -3.60
N MET A 43 9.55 -1.38 -4.35
CA MET A 43 8.66 -2.48 -4.70
C MET A 43 9.07 -3.73 -3.93
N SER A 44 8.09 -4.40 -3.32
CA SER A 44 8.26 -5.74 -2.76
C SER A 44 7.59 -6.74 -3.70
N ALA A 45 8.38 -7.67 -4.21
CA ALA A 45 7.90 -8.70 -5.12
C ALA A 45 6.94 -9.67 -4.42
N LYS A 46 6.98 -9.74 -3.07
CA LYS A 46 6.00 -10.46 -2.25
C LYS A 46 4.57 -9.95 -2.37
N LYS A 47 4.38 -8.70 -2.78
CA LYS A 47 3.06 -8.09 -2.94
C LYS A 47 2.68 -8.05 -4.41
N ASP A 48 3.42 -7.26 -5.16
CA ASP A 48 3.08 -6.96 -6.56
C ASP A 48 3.56 -8.04 -7.54
N GLY A 49 4.48 -8.92 -7.13
CA GLY A 49 5.08 -9.96 -7.97
C GLY A 49 4.66 -11.39 -7.62
N ILE A 50 3.87 -11.59 -6.55
CA ILE A 50 3.37 -12.91 -6.10
C ILE A 50 4.52 -13.93 -5.95
N VAL A 51 5.69 -13.49 -5.44
CA VAL A 51 6.85 -14.36 -5.17
C VAL A 51 7.22 -14.34 -3.69
N HIS A 52 7.92 -15.37 -3.22
CA HIS A 52 8.19 -15.53 -1.78
C HIS A 52 9.23 -14.54 -1.24
N ILE A 53 10.14 -14.06 -2.09
CA ILE A 53 11.21 -13.11 -1.75
C ILE A 53 11.54 -12.21 -2.94
N GLY A 54 12.09 -11.03 -2.65
CA GLY A 54 12.60 -10.10 -3.66
C GLY A 54 11.90 -8.74 -3.63
N GLY A 55 12.54 -7.78 -4.29
CA GLY A 55 12.09 -6.40 -4.41
C GLY A 55 13.16 -5.54 -5.03
N PHE A 56 12.80 -4.33 -5.41
CA PHE A 56 13.73 -3.37 -5.99
C PHE A 56 13.44 -1.95 -5.52
N LEU A 57 14.46 -1.10 -5.62
CA LEU A 57 14.38 0.34 -5.44
C LEU A 57 14.54 1.00 -6.80
N GLY A 58 13.50 1.67 -7.28
CA GLY A 58 13.54 2.51 -8.47
C GLY A 58 13.74 3.96 -8.09
N LEU A 59 14.68 4.66 -8.72
CA LEU A 59 14.91 6.10 -8.53
C LEU A 59 14.83 6.82 -9.88
N ARG A 60 14.23 8.01 -9.88
CA ARG A 60 14.20 8.87 -11.08
C ARG A 60 15.55 9.53 -11.36
N ASP A 61 16.29 9.83 -10.29
CA ASP A 61 17.59 10.50 -10.36
C ASP A 61 18.69 9.53 -10.84
N ARG A 62 19.53 10.02 -11.76
CA ARG A 62 20.71 9.29 -12.28
C ARG A 62 21.90 9.31 -11.31
N SER A 63 21.85 10.08 -10.23
CA SER A 63 22.85 10.12 -9.16
C SER A 63 22.36 9.47 -7.85
N PRO A 64 22.11 8.14 -7.82
CA PRO A 64 21.36 7.46 -6.77
C PRO A 64 22.05 7.43 -5.39
N GLY A 65 23.36 7.66 -5.32
CA GLY A 65 24.18 7.43 -4.12
C GLY A 65 23.76 8.22 -2.87
N ARG A 66 23.16 9.40 -3.03
CA ARG A 66 22.62 10.19 -1.90
C ARG A 66 21.22 9.73 -1.47
N ALA A 67 20.36 9.40 -2.45
CA ALA A 67 18.99 8.98 -2.20
C ALA A 67 18.90 7.60 -1.53
N VAL A 68 19.76 6.66 -1.94
CA VAL A 68 19.84 5.31 -1.35
C VAL A 68 20.20 5.39 0.13
N ARG A 69 21.21 6.20 0.50
CA ARG A 69 21.60 6.42 1.90
C ARG A 69 20.46 6.99 2.73
N ALA A 70 19.77 8.02 2.24
CA ALA A 70 18.64 8.62 2.94
C ALA A 70 17.45 7.65 3.12
N ALA A 71 17.22 6.74 2.17
CA ALA A 71 16.21 5.70 2.30
C ALA A 71 16.58 4.64 3.36
N ALA A 72 17.85 4.24 3.43
CA ALA A 72 18.35 3.27 4.41
C ALA A 72 18.27 3.81 5.86
N HIS A 73 18.57 5.10 6.08
CA HIS A 73 18.56 5.70 7.42
C HIS A 73 17.19 5.75 8.10
N ARG A 74 16.08 5.74 7.35
CA ARG A 74 14.72 5.77 7.94
C ARG A 74 14.29 4.43 8.56
N HIS A 75 14.79 3.30 8.06
CA HIS A 75 14.47 1.99 8.64
C HIS A 75 15.25 1.69 9.93
N GLY A 76 16.43 2.29 10.11
CA GLY A 76 17.22 2.15 11.34
C GLY A 76 16.63 2.86 12.57
N ARG A 77 15.65 3.75 12.39
CA ARG A 77 15.04 4.56 13.47
C ARG A 77 13.64 4.08 13.90
N LEU A 78 13.25 2.87 13.50
CA LEU A 78 11.97 2.24 13.86
C LEU A 78 12.10 1.16 14.92
N SER A 79 13.32 0.79 15.33
CA SER A 79 13.57 -0.14 16.44
C SER A 79 13.05 0.36 17.79
N HIS A 80 12.78 1.67 17.92
CA HIS A 80 12.26 2.28 19.16
C HIS A 80 10.74 2.49 19.16
N LEU A 81 10.04 2.15 18.06
CA LEU A 81 8.60 2.41 17.88
C LEU A 81 7.75 1.12 17.82
N GLN A 82 8.35 -0.05 18.01
CA GLN A 82 7.57 -1.25 18.34
C GLN A 82 7.07 -1.11 19.77
N ALA A 83 5.87 -0.57 19.93
CA ALA A 83 5.11 -0.70 21.16
C ALA A 83 5.04 -2.20 21.54
N PRO A 84 5.22 -2.56 22.82
CA PRO A 84 5.25 -3.96 23.22
C PRO A 84 3.94 -4.66 22.86
N LEU A 85 4.06 -5.77 22.13
CA LEU A 85 2.99 -6.71 21.78
C LEU A 85 2.54 -7.49 23.03
N SER A 86 2.01 -6.80 24.05
CA SER A 86 1.48 -7.46 25.26
C SER A 86 0.01 -7.13 25.56
N GLN A 87 -0.71 -6.47 24.66
CA GLN A 87 -2.14 -6.16 24.85
C GLN A 87 -2.98 -6.29 23.56
N GLN A 88 -2.62 -7.19 22.64
CA GLN A 88 -3.47 -7.53 21.49
C GLN A 88 -4.06 -8.94 21.68
N HIS A 89 -5.00 -9.04 22.60
CA HIS A 89 -6.05 -10.07 22.53
C HIS A 89 -7.40 -9.36 22.48
N PRO A 90 -8.14 -9.53 21.36
CA PRO A 90 -9.59 -9.61 21.43
C PRO A 90 -10.04 -10.90 20.74
N THR A 91 -10.27 -11.93 21.54
CA THR A 91 -11.26 -12.97 21.21
C THR A 91 -12.66 -12.36 21.37
N ASN A 92 -13.05 -11.47 20.47
CA ASN A 92 -14.45 -11.04 20.33
C ASN A 92 -14.74 -10.49 18.92
N TRP A 93 -14.52 -11.32 17.90
CA TRP A 93 -15.23 -11.10 16.64
C TRP A 93 -16.70 -11.54 16.83
N SER A 94 -17.52 -10.68 17.42
CA SER A 94 -18.97 -10.76 17.31
C SER A 94 -19.41 -9.86 16.17
N GLY A 95 -19.95 -10.46 15.12
CA GLY A 95 -20.42 -9.74 13.94
C GLY A 95 -21.46 -8.69 14.30
N SER A 96 -21.10 -7.42 14.17
CA SER A 96 -22.05 -6.32 14.22
C SER A 96 -22.70 -6.17 12.84
N ARG A 97 -23.83 -6.84 12.66
CA ARG A 97 -24.76 -6.55 11.56
C ARG A 97 -25.24 -5.11 11.65
N SER A 98 -25.36 -4.47 10.50
CA SER A 98 -25.81 -3.08 10.41
C SER A 98 -27.29 -2.93 10.83
N PRO A 99 -27.76 -1.74 11.24
CA PRO A 99 -29.16 -1.52 11.62
C PRO A 99 -30.18 -1.88 10.54
N ALA A 100 -29.78 -1.85 9.25
CA ALA A 100 -30.63 -2.22 8.13
C ALA A 100 -30.94 -3.73 8.06
N GLU A 101 -30.14 -4.58 8.71
CA GLU A 101 -30.30 -6.04 8.68
C GLU A 101 -31.21 -6.56 9.80
N ARG A 102 -31.73 -5.69 10.68
CA ARG A 102 -32.60 -6.09 11.81
C ARG A 102 -34.10 -6.03 11.53
N THR A 103 -34.54 -5.40 10.45
CA THR A 103 -35.98 -5.22 10.15
C THR A 103 -36.53 -6.18 9.10
N ALA A 104 -35.74 -7.14 8.61
CA ALA A 104 -36.14 -8.06 7.54
C ALA A 104 -36.48 -9.50 8.01
N SER A 105 -36.73 -9.72 9.31
CA SER A 105 -37.09 -11.05 9.84
C SER A 105 -38.24 -11.02 10.85
N ALA A 106 -39.22 -10.15 10.64
CA ALA A 106 -40.51 -10.20 11.32
C ALA A 106 -41.64 -10.13 10.28
N THR A 107 -41.84 -11.23 9.56
CA THR A 107 -43.12 -11.60 8.93
C THR A 107 -43.18 -13.12 8.85
#